data_AF-E3HBN3-F1
#
_entry.id   AF-E3HBN3-F1
#
_cell.length_a   1.000
_cell.length_b   1.000
_cell.length_c   1.000
_cell.angle_alpha   90.00
_cell.angle_beta   90.00
_cell.angle_gamma   90.00
#
_symmetry.space_group_name_H-M   'P 1'
#
loop_
_entity.id
_entity.type
_entity.pdbx_description
1 polymer ?
#
loop_
_entity_poly.entity_id
_entity_poly.type
_entity_poly.pdbx_seq_one_letter_code
_entity_poly.pdbx_strand_id
1 'polypeptide(L)' 'MEKRDLTISFYKAGNGTGTRLTLPKPWLEKLGITKEEKGIELILDEENQQLIIRKKK' A
#
# COMPACT_ATOMS: atom_id res chain seq x y z
N MET A 1 11.67 2.41 -14.29
CA MET A 1 11.26 1.79 -13.02
C MET A 1 11.72 2.72 -11.90
N GLU A 2 10.80 3.25 -11.09
CA GLU A 2 11.13 4.19 -10.00
C GLU A 2 11.07 3.40 -8.67
N LYS A 3 12.08 3.52 -7.80
CA LYS A 3 12.12 2.90 -6.47
C LYS A 3 12.12 3.99 -5.40
N ARG A 4 11.39 3.76 -4.30
CA ARG A 4 11.46 4.58 -3.08
C ARG A 4 11.50 3.65 -1.87
N ASP A 5 12.36 3.97 -0.92
CA ASP A 5 12.34 3.32 0.38
C ASP A 5 11.29 4.02 1.26
N LEU A 6 10.39 3.24 1.86
CA LEU A 6 9.26 3.71 2.66
C LEU A 6 9.29 3.04 4.03
N THR A 7 8.70 3.68 5.03
CA THR A 7 8.52 3.11 6.37
C THR A 7 7.04 2.86 6.65
N ILE A 8 6.76 1.83 7.45
CA ILE A 8 5.42 1.54 7.95
C ILE A 8 5.25 2.28 9.27
N SER A 9 4.17 3.05 9.39
CA SER A 9 3.81 3.72 10.63
C SER A 9 2.95 2.78 11.48
N PHE A 10 3.27 2.70 12.77
CA PHE A 10 2.50 1.97 13.77
C PHE A 10 1.77 2.99 14.65
N TYR A 11 0.48 2.75 14.91
CA TYR A 11 -0.34 3.65 15.71
C TYR A 11 -1.29 2.88 16.63
N LYS A 12 -1.73 3.53 17.71
CA LYS A 12 -2.72 2.94 18.63
C LYS A 12 -4.08 2.85 17.93
N ALA A 13 -4.64 1.65 17.85
CA ALA A 13 -5.94 1.38 17.26
C ALA A 13 -6.84 0.70 18.30
N GLY A 14 -7.56 1.49 19.10
CA GLY A 14 -8.38 0.98 20.21
C GLY A 14 -7.52 0.19 21.20
N ASN A 15 -7.80 -1.12 21.30
CA ASN A 15 -7.09 -2.07 22.17
C ASN A 15 -5.86 -2.72 21.51
N GLY A 16 -5.56 -2.40 20.25
CA GLY A 16 -4.43 -2.99 19.50
C GLY A 16 -3.55 -1.96 18.80
N THR A 17 -2.66 -2.45 17.94
CA THR A 17 -1.75 -1.64 17.11
C THR A 17 -2.18 -1.74 15.66
N GLY A 18 -2.53 -0.60 15.07
CA GLY A 18 -2.78 -0.47 13.64
C GLY A 18 -1.48 -0.17 12.90
N THR A 19 -1.42 -0.55 11.62
CA THR A 19 -0.33 -0.24 10.71
C THR A 19 -0.83 0.58 9.53
N ARG A 20 0.00 1.48 9.02
CA ARG A 20 -0.30 2.28 7.82
C ARG A 20 0.94 2.43 6.96
N LEU A 21 0.78 2.22 5.66
CA LEU A 21 1.77 2.55 4.64
C LEU A 21 1.29 3.78 3.85
N THR A 22 2.13 4.79 3.74
CA THR A 22 1.85 5.97 2.91
C THR A 22 2.40 5.74 1.51
N LEU A 23 1.50 5.61 0.53
CA LEU A 23 1.87 5.45 -0.88
C LEU A 23 2.07 6.82 -1.53
N PRO A 24 3.08 6.99 -2.42
CA PRO A 24 3.26 8.23 -3.15
C PRO A 24 2.05 8.55 -4.03
N LYS A 25 1.41 9.71 -3.80
CA LYS A 25 0.28 10.18 -4.60
C LYS A 25 0.53 10.14 -6.12
N PRO A 26 1.71 10.56 -6.65
CA PRO A 26 1.96 10.53 -8.09
C PRO A 26 1.93 9.12 -8.69
N TRP A 27 2.21 8.09 -7.91
CA TRP A 27 2.15 6.70 -8.38
C TRP A 27 0.71 6.19 -8.40
N LEU A 28 -0.10 6.57 -7.40
CA LEU A 28 -1.54 6.28 -7.40
C LEU A 28 -2.23 6.94 -8.59
N GLU A 29 -1.90 8.20 -8.89
CA GLU A 29 -2.41 8.93 -10.06
C GLU A 29 -2.03 8.23 -11.38
N LYS A 30 -0.79 7.76 -11.53
CA LYS A 30 -0.35 6.97 -12.70
C LYS A 30 -1.11 5.66 -12.86
N LEU A 31 -1.55 5.05 -11.76
CA LEU A 31 -2.38 3.84 -11.76
C LEU A 31 -3.89 4.16 -11.89
N GLY A 32 -4.26 5.44 -11.95
CA GLY A 32 -5.66 5.86 -11.98
C GLY A 32 -6.42 5.50 -10.70
N ILE A 33 -5.72 5.40 -9.56
CA ILE A 33 -6.32 5.16 -8.25
C ILE A 33 -6.73 6.51 -7.67
N THR A 34 -8.04 6.73 -7.55
CA THR A 34 -8.63 7.99 -7.07
C THR A 34 -9.36 7.79 -5.75
N LYS A 35 -10.01 8.84 -5.23
CA LYS A 35 -10.83 8.72 -4.02
C LYS A 35 -12.07 7.88 -4.29
N GLU A 36 -12.63 7.99 -5.49
CA GLU A 36 -13.75 7.18 -5.97
C GLU A 36 -13.32 5.75 -6.33
N GLU A 37 -12.18 5.61 -7.03
CA GLU A 37 -11.68 4.32 -7.51
C GLU A 37 -10.41 3.90 -6.74
N LYS A 38 -10.60 3.55 -5.46
CA LYS A 38 -9.52 3.25 -4.49
C LYS A 38 -9.20 1.76 -4.31
N GLY A 39 -9.74 0.90 -5.18
CA GLY A 39 -9.58 -0.55 -5.07
C GLY A 39 -8.14 -0.98 -5.37
N ILE A 40 -7.51 -1.65 -4.40
CA ILE A 40 -6.20 -2.29 -4.56
C ILE A 40 -6.25 -3.72 -4.06
N GLU A 41 -5.35 -4.54 -4.60
CA GLU A 41 -5.05 -5.88 -4.11
C GLU A 41 -3.71 -5.83 -3.39
N LEU A 42 -3.66 -6.40 -2.18
CA LEU A 42 -2.44 -6.61 -1.41
C LEU A 42 -2.19 -8.11 -1.35
N ILE A 43 -1.06 -8.54 -1.92
CA ILE A 43 -0.68 -9.95 -2.00
C ILE A 43 0.54 -10.13 -1.11
N LEU A 44 0.47 -11.09 -0.19
CA LEU A 44 1.61 -11.61 0.55
C LEU A 44 2.20 -12.78 -0.24
N ASP A 45 3.42 -12.60 -0.72
CA ASP A 45 4.22 -13.66 -1.33
C ASP A 45 5.29 -14.04 -0.30
N GLU A 46 5.00 -15.10 0.46
CA GLU A 46 5.86 -15.58 1.53
C GLU A 46 7.16 -16.20 1.00
N GLU A 47 7.12 -16.81 -0.19
CA GLU A 47 8.29 -17.45 -0.80
C GLU A 47 9.39 -16.43 -1.10
N ASN A 48 9.01 -15.26 -1.61
CA ASN A 48 9.93 -14.18 -1.94
C ASN A 48 9.98 -13.07 -0.88
N GLN A 49 9.32 -13.27 0.27
CA GLN A 49 9.25 -12.32 1.39
C GLN A 49 8.83 -10.90 0.95
N GLN A 50 7.80 -10.80 0.10
CA GLN A 50 7.37 -9.53 -0.46
C GLN A 50 5.86 -9.28 -0.30
N LEU A 51 5.52 -8.00 -0.10
CA LEU A 51 4.16 -7.50 -0.22
C LEU A 51 4.01 -6.80 -1.57
N ILE A 52 3.07 -7.27 -2.39
CA ILE A 52 2.82 -6.74 -3.72
C ILE A 52 1.49 -6.00 -3.71
N ILE A 53 1.52 -4.71 -4.09
CA ILE A 53 0.32 -3.87 -4.22
C ILE A 53 -0.01 -3.73 -5.71
N ARG A 54 -1.26 -4.03 -6.10
CA ARG A 54 -1.76 -3.92 -7.48
C ARG A 54 -3.08 -3.17 -7.52
N LYS A 55 -3.37 -2.52 -8.66
CA LYS A 55 -4.72 -1.98 -8.90
C LYS A 55 -5.70 -3.15 -9.03
N LYS A 56 -6.84 -3.06 -8.34
CA LYS A 56 -7.92 -4.04 -8.51
C LYS A 56 -8.51 -3.92 -9.91
N LYS A 57 -8.64 -5.04 -10.62
CA LYS A 57 -9.30 -5.12 -11.93
C LYS A 57 -10.81 -5.03 -11.82
#